data_AF-A0AAU9BI67-F1
#
_entry.id   AF-A0AAU9BI67-F1
#
_cell.length_a   1.000
_cell.length_b   1.000
_cell.length_c   1.000
_cell.angle_alpha   90.00
_cell.angle_beta   90.00
_cell.angle_gamma   90.00
#
_symmetry.space_group_name_H-M   'P 1'
#
loop_
_entity.id
_entity.type
_entity.pdbx_description
1 polymer ?
#
loop_
_entity_poly.entity_id
_entity_poly.type
_entity_poly.pdbx_seq_one_letter_code
_entity_poly.pdbx_strand_id
1 'polypeptide(L)'
;MPKEKLVSVIVHTPFKLTLSTGAVVEYTKGHHNMPEEHAGHWFTQAHAELSDRPADAGNDELNQLKTLLAQRDEQLLERQQTIDSLNQQIEDLNAQLATSLIGGEGETNGKKSGSANSK
;
A
#
# COMPACT_ATOMS: atom_id res chain seq x y z
N MET A 1 -15.70 -46.45 -8.70
CA MET A 1 -14.51 -45.70 -9.13
C MET A 1 -14.96 -44.33 -9.59
N PRO A 2 -14.67 -43.23 -8.87
CA PRO A 2 -14.94 -41.90 -9.38
C PRO A 2 -14.13 -41.69 -10.67
N LYS A 3 -14.76 -41.12 -11.70
CA LYS A 3 -14.06 -40.76 -12.93
C LYS A 3 -13.13 -39.60 -12.59
N GLU A 4 -11.84 -39.76 -12.86
CA GLU A 4 -10.84 -38.72 -12.66
C GLU A 4 -11.17 -37.54 -13.60
N LYS A 5 -11.32 -36.34 -13.04
CA LYS A 5 -11.64 -35.14 -13.81
C LYS A 5 -10.34 -34.62 -14.45
N LEU A 6 -10.34 -34.54 -15.78
CA LEU A 6 -9.24 -33.97 -16.54
C LEU A 6 -9.48 -32.46 -16.75
N VAL A 7 -8.43 -31.67 -16.59
CA VAL A 7 -8.41 -30.24 -16.85
C VAL A 7 -7.36 -29.91 -17.92
N SER A 8 -7.67 -28.91 -18.74
CA SER A 8 -6.76 -28.40 -19.77
C SER A 8 -5.86 -27.32 -19.17
N VAL A 9 -4.55 -27.49 -19.32
CA VAL A 9 -3.53 -26.54 -18.85
C VAL A 9 -2.57 -26.17 -19.99
N ILE A 10 -2.02 -24.96 -19.92
CA ILE A 10 -0.93 -24.48 -20.77
C ILE A 10 0.33 -24.45 -19.92
N VAL A 11 1.26 -25.33 -20.23
CA VAL A 11 2.58 -25.39 -19.60
C VAL A 11 3.47 -24.34 -20.27
N HIS A 12 3.92 -23.35 -19.51
CA HIS A 12 4.81 -22.30 -20.00
C HIS A 12 6.29 -22.63 -19.78
N THR A 13 6.60 -23.42 -18.74
CA THR A 13 7.94 -23.89 -18.41
C THR A 13 7.93 -25.42 -18.30
N PRO A 14 8.68 -26.19 -19.11
CA PRO A 14 8.70 -27.65 -19.03
C PRO A 14 9.10 -28.15 -17.64
N PHE A 15 8.43 -29.19 -17.14
CA PHE A 15 8.70 -29.76 -15.82
C PHE A 15 8.39 -31.26 -15.75
N LYS A 16 8.87 -31.90 -14.67
CA LYS A 16 8.57 -33.30 -14.33
C LYS A 16 7.84 -33.35 -13.01
N LEU A 17 6.67 -34.00 -12.99
CA LEU A 17 5.87 -34.19 -11.80
C LEU A 17 6.04 -35.63 -11.31
N THR A 18 6.48 -35.79 -10.06
CA THR A 18 6.53 -37.09 -9.39
C THR A 18 5.23 -37.30 -8.62
N LEU A 19 4.50 -38.35 -8.94
CA LEU A 19 3.22 -38.70 -8.32
C LEU A 19 3.43 -39.42 -6.98
N SER A 20 2.38 -39.48 -6.16
CA SER A 20 2.37 -40.23 -4.89
C SER A 20 2.68 -41.72 -5.06
N THR A 21 2.42 -42.26 -6.26
CA THR A 21 2.76 -43.64 -6.66
C THR A 21 4.24 -43.84 -7.00
N GLY A 22 5.03 -42.77 -7.05
CA GLY A 22 6.43 -42.77 -7.49
C GLY A 22 6.61 -42.68 -9.01
N ALA A 23 5.52 -42.69 -9.79
CA ALA A 23 5.59 -42.47 -11.24
C ALA A 23 6.00 -41.03 -11.55
N VAL A 24 6.84 -40.85 -12.58
CA VAL A 24 7.26 -39.53 -13.06
C VAL A 24 6.58 -39.24 -14.39
N VAL A 25 5.88 -38.11 -14.46
CA VAL A 25 5.22 -37.61 -15.68
C VAL A 25 5.94 -36.35 -16.15
N GLU A 26 6.32 -36.32 -17.42
CA GLU A 26 6.99 -35.17 -18.04
C GLU A 26 5.98 -34.33 -18.81
N TYR A 27 5.96 -33.02 -18.53
CA TYR A 27 5.14 -32.04 -19.23
C TYR A 27 6.04 -31.06 -19.98
N THR A 28 5.90 -31.07 -21.31
CA THR A 28 6.60 -30.14 -22.20
C THR A 28 5.85 -28.81 -22.32
N LYS A 29 6.49 -27.78 -22.87
CA LYS A 29 5.82 -26.50 -23.13
C LYS A 29 4.65 -26.70 -24.12
N GLY A 30 3.45 -26.24 -23.79
CA GLY A 30 2.26 -26.39 -24.64
C GLY A 30 1.00 -26.79 -23.87
N HIS A 31 -0.04 -27.19 -24.60
CA HIS A 31 -1.32 -27.60 -24.03
C HIS A 31 -1.28 -29.07 -23.59
N HIS A 32 -1.77 -29.35 -22.38
CA HIS A 32 -1.87 -30.69 -21.81
C HIS A 32 -3.22 -30.90 -21.14
N ASN A 33 -3.73 -32.13 -21.22
CA ASN A 33 -4.83 -32.58 -20.38
C ASN A 33 -4.24 -33.39 -19.23
N MET A 34 -4.47 -32.95 -18.00
CA MET A 34 -3.98 -33.62 -16.80
C MET A 34 -5.09 -33.78 -15.75
N PRO A 35 -4.97 -34.77 -14.85
CA PRO A 35 -5.84 -34.88 -13.68
C PRO A 35 -5.90 -33.57 -12.89
N GLU A 36 -7.10 -33.24 -12.38
CA GLU A 36 -7.32 -32.05 -11.54
C GLU A 36 -6.40 -32.03 -10.31
N GLU A 37 -6.09 -33.20 -9.73
CA GLU A 37 -5.11 -33.32 -8.65
C GLU A 37 -3.70 -32.85 -9.06
N HIS A 38 -3.27 -33.20 -10.27
CA HIS A 38 -1.96 -32.78 -10.80
C HIS A 38 -1.94 -31.28 -11.08
N ALA A 39 -3.03 -30.72 -11.61
CA ALA A 39 -3.17 -29.29 -11.89
C ALA A 39 -3.25 -28.44 -10.61
N GLY A 40 -3.84 -28.99 -9.54
CA GLY A 40 -3.93 -28.37 -8.23
C GLY A 40 -2.60 -28.35 -7.46
N HIS A 41 -1.59 -29.09 -7.91
CA HIS A 41 -0.31 -29.16 -7.23
C HIS A 41 0.48 -27.84 -7.38
N TRP A 42 1.02 -27.32 -6.28
CA TRP A 42 1.74 -26.02 -6.26
C TRP A 42 2.87 -25.95 -7.30
N PHE A 43 3.60 -27.06 -7.50
CA PHE A 43 4.66 -27.16 -8.51
C PHE A 43 4.14 -27.02 -9.94
N THR A 44 2.96 -27.59 -10.23
CA THR A 44 2.31 -27.45 -11.53
C THR A 44 1.82 -26.02 -11.75
N GLN A 45 1.20 -25.40 -10.73
CA GLN A 45 0.73 -24.01 -10.81
C GLN A 45 1.86 -22.99 -11.02
N ALA A 46 3.09 -23.32 -10.59
CA ALA A 46 4.27 -22.48 -10.84
C ALA A 46 4.79 -22.57 -12.29
N HIS A 47 4.35 -23.57 -13.06
CA HIS A 47 4.89 -23.89 -14.38
C HIS A 47 3.82 -24.02 -15.49
N ALA A 48 2.55 -23.98 -15.12
CA ALA A 48 1.41 -24.11 -16.00
C ALA A 48 0.20 -23.31 -15.50
N GLU A 49 -0.64 -22.88 -16.44
CA GLU A 49 -1.89 -22.16 -16.18
C GLU A 49 -3.08 -22.95 -16.71
N LEU A 50 -4.26 -22.79 -16.10
CA LEU A 50 -5.50 -23.38 -16.62
C LEU A 50 -5.85 -22.73 -17.96
N SER A 51 -5.97 -23.55 -19.02
CA SER A 51 -6.26 -23.09 -20.38
C SER A 51 -7.66 -22.51 -20.53
N ASP A 52 -8.59 -22.88 -19.64
CA ASP A 52 -9.99 -22.45 -19.63
C ASP A 52 -10.25 -21.37 -18.57
N ARG A 53 -9.20 -20.75 -18.03
CA ARG A 53 -9.36 -19.60 -17.13
C ARG A 53 -9.96 -18.47 -17.97
N PRO A 54 -11.16 -17.96 -17.66
CA PRO A 54 -11.71 -16.84 -18.39
C PRO A 54 -10.74 -15.66 -18.26
N ALA A 55 -10.27 -15.15 -19.40
CA ALA A 55 -9.30 -14.06 -19.48
C ALA A 55 -9.74 -12.80 -18.71
N ASP A 56 -11.04 -12.69 -18.43
CA ASP A 56 -11.67 -11.54 -17.78
C ASP A 56 -11.59 -11.55 -16.25
N ALA A 57 -11.48 -12.73 -15.63
CA ALA A 57 -11.52 -12.84 -14.16
C ALA A 57 -10.31 -12.18 -13.46
N GLY A 58 -9.17 -12.08 -14.15
CA GLY A 58 -8.00 -11.36 -13.64
C GLY A 58 -8.02 -9.85 -13.91
N ASN A 59 -8.84 -9.40 -14.87
CA ASN A 59 -8.90 -8.00 -15.30
C ASN A 59 -9.72 -7.16 -14.32
N ASP A 60 -10.84 -7.69 -13.83
CA ASP A 60 -11.69 -7.00 -12.86
C ASP A 60 -10.99 -6.76 -11.52
N GLU A 61 -10.33 -7.79 -10.98
CA GLU A 61 -9.55 -7.66 -9.73
C GLU A 61 -8.40 -6.66 -9.90
N LEU A 62 -7.69 -6.72 -11.03
CA LEU A 62 -6.62 -5.76 -11.33
C LEU A 62 -7.14 -4.32 -11.43
N ASN A 63 -8.30 -4.12 -12.07
CA ASN A 63 -8.92 -2.80 -12.18
C ASN A 63 -9.39 -2.29 -10.81
N GLN A 64 -9.99 -3.14 -9.98
CA GLN A 64 -10.35 -2.79 -8.60
C GLN A 64 -9.12 -2.40 -7.78
N LEU A 65 -8.04 -3.16 -7.86
CA LEU A 65 -6.77 -2.85 -7.19
C LEU A 65 -6.19 -1.50 -7.64
N LYS A 66 -6.23 -1.21 -8.94
CA LYS A 66 -5.81 0.10 -9.48
C LYS A 66 -6.66 1.24 -8.94
N THR A 67 -7.98 1.07 -8.87
CA THR A 67 -8.89 2.07 -8.31
C THR A 67 -8.59 2.30 -6.82
N LEU A 68 -8.42 1.23 -6.05
CA LEU A 68 -8.09 1.33 -4.62
C LEU A 68 -6.74 2.02 -4.40
N LEU A 69 -5.75 1.76 -5.25
CA LEU A 69 -4.45 2.42 -5.18
C LEU A 69 -4.58 3.93 -5.40
N ALA A 70 -5.29 4.34 -6.45
CA ALA A 70 -5.53 5.77 -6.74
C ALA A 70 -6.25 6.49 -5.59
N GLN A 71 -7.27 5.85 -5.00
CA GLN A 71 -7.97 6.40 -3.82
C GLN A 71 -7.04 6.53 -2.61
N ARG A 72 -6.11 5.60 -2.41
CA ARG A 72 -5.14 5.66 -1.31
C ARG A 72 -4.12 6.78 -1.52
N ASP A 73 -3.66 6.98 -2.74
CA ASP A 73 -2.75 8.09 -3.08
C ASP A 73 -3.42 9.45 -2.84
N GLU A 74 -4.69 9.61 -3.21
CA GLU A 74 -5.48 10.81 -2.92
C GLU A 74 -5.61 11.06 -1.41
N GLN A 75 -5.95 10.02 -0.62
CA GLN A 75 -6.02 10.11 0.84
C GLN A 75 -4.68 10.48 1.49
N LEU A 76 -3.57 10.00 0.94
CA LEU A 76 -2.23 10.35 1.44
C LEU A 76 -1.92 11.82 1.16
N LEU A 77 -2.27 12.33 -0.02
CA LEU A 77 -2.09 13.74 -0.38
C LEU A 77 -2.90 14.67 0.53
N GLU A 78 -4.19 14.37 0.75
CA GLU A 78 -5.06 15.17 1.63
C GLU A 78 -4.54 15.19 3.08
N ARG A 79 -4.07 14.04 3.59
CA ARG A 79 -3.48 13.95 4.92
C ARG A 79 -2.20 14.77 5.02
N GLN A 80 -1.35 14.73 3.99
CA GLN A 80 -0.13 15.53 3.97
C GLN A 80 -0.45 17.03 4.02
N GLN A 81 -1.41 17.49 3.20
CA GLN A 81 -1.86 18.89 3.22
C GLN A 81 -2.40 19.31 4.60
N THR A 82 -3.13 18.42 5.27
CA THR A 82 -3.63 18.66 6.62
C THR A 82 -2.49 18.80 7.63
N ILE A 83 -1.48 17.93 7.56
CA ILE A 83 -0.29 17.99 8.41
C ILE A 83 0.46 19.31 8.18
N ASP A 84 0.66 19.71 6.93
CA ASP A 84 1.35 20.95 6.59
C ASP A 84 0.60 22.18 7.13
N SER A 85 -0.73 22.19 7.01
CA SER A 85 -1.56 23.26 7.57
C SER A 85 -1.48 23.33 9.10
N LEU A 86 -1.53 22.19 9.79
CA LEU A 86 -1.42 22.14 11.24
C LEU A 86 -0.03 22.57 11.72
N ASN A 87 1.03 22.17 11.03
CA ASN A 87 2.40 22.61 11.35
C ASN A 87 2.55 24.12 11.21
N GLN A 88 1.97 24.73 10.17
CA GLN A 88 1.98 26.18 10.03
C GLN A 88 1.24 26.88 11.18
N GLN A 89 0.08 26.37 11.58
CA GLN A 89 -0.67 26.92 12.72
C GLN A 89 0.12 26.81 14.03
N ILE A 90 0.84 25.71 14.25
CA ILE A 90 1.71 25.53 15.42
C ILE A 90 2.83 26.55 15.42
N GLU A 91 3.48 26.78 14.28
CA GLU A 91 4.55 27.77 14.14
C GLU A 91 4.05 29.18 14.42
N ASP A 92 2.90 29.56 13.85
CA ASP A 92 2.28 30.86 14.05
C ASP A 92 1.90 31.09 15.53
N LEU A 93 1.36 30.06 16.20
CA LEU A 93 1.04 30.13 17.63
C LEU A 93 2.29 30.22 18.50
N ASN A 94 3.35 29.48 18.18
CA ASN A 94 4.63 29.57 18.88
C ASN A 94 5.25 30.97 18.75
N ALA A 95 5.18 31.59 17.57
CA ALA A 95 5.62 32.96 17.37
C ALA A 95 4.80 33.97 18.20
N GLN A 96 3.48 33.80 18.28
CA GLN A 96 2.61 34.62 19.13
C GLN A 96 2.91 34.46 20.62
N LEU A 97 3.17 33.24 21.08
CA LEU A 97 3.56 32.99 22.47
C LEU A 97 4.91 33.64 22.80
N ALA A 98 5.90 33.53 21.90
CA ALA A 98 7.20 34.17 22.08
C ALA A 98 7.10 35.70 22.19
N THR A 99 6.30 36.33 21.33
CA THR A 99 6.07 37.79 21.40
C THR A 99 5.32 38.21 22.67
N SER A 100 4.33 37.43 23.12
CA SER A 100 3.61 37.68 24.37
C SER A 100 4.49 37.50 25.61
N LEU A 101 5.41 36.52 25.63
CA LEU A 101 6.35 36.34 26.73
C LEU A 101 7.37 37.48 26.81
N ILE A 102 7.82 38.00 25.67
CA ILE A 102 8.80 39.10 25.61
C ILE A 102 8.15 40.45 25.95
N GLY A 103 6.85 40.62 25.71
CA GLY A 103 6.10 41.86 25.97
C GLY A 103 5.56 42.03 27.40
N GLY A 104 5.80 41.09 28.32
CA GLY A 104 5.13 41.02 29.63
C GLY A 104 5.78 41.75 30.81
N GLU A 105 7.01 42.25 30.70
CA GLU A 105 7.72 42.87 31.83
C GLU A 105 8.22 44.28 31.49
N GLY A 106 7.45 45.30 31.86
CA GLY A 106 7.87 46.69 31.68
C GLY A 106 6.90 47.81 32.05
N GLU A 107 5.70 47.53 32.60
CA GLU A 107 4.81 48.58 33.13
C GLU A 107 4.67 48.46 34.65
N THR A 108 5.67 48.94 35.40
CA THR A 108 5.45 49.37 36.80
C THR A 108 5.95 50.80 36.99
N ASN A 109 5.03 51.73 36.70
CA ASN A 109 4.73 52.95 37.46
C ASN A 109 5.74 53.35 38.56
N GLY A 110 6.51 54.41 38.29
CA GLY A 110 7.38 55.09 39.25
C GLY A 110 7.15 56.61 39.24
N LYS A 111 5.97 57.05 39.67
CA LYS A 111 5.63 58.47 39.88
C LYS A 111 6.16 58.94 41.25
N LYS A 112 7.22 59.75 41.30
CA LYS A 112 7.57 60.68 42.43
C LYS A 112 8.74 61.59 41.98
N SER A 113 8.46 62.84 41.60
CA SER A 113 8.39 64.05 42.45
C SER A 113 9.74 64.72 42.74
N GLY A 114 9.97 65.89 42.11
CA GLY A 114 10.67 67.06 42.68
C GLY A 114 12.20 67.04 42.73
N SER A 115 12.87 68.00 42.07
CA SER A 115 13.22 69.29 42.70
C SER A 115 14.03 70.20 41.76
N ALA A 116 13.71 71.49 41.87
CA ALA A 116 14.35 72.74 41.46
C ALA A 116 15.77 72.78 40.84
N ASN A 117 15.86 73.45 39.68
CA ASN A 117 16.63 74.67 39.38
C ASN A 117 17.99 74.94 40.10
N SER A 118 19.05 75.16 39.32
CA SER A 118 20.06 76.25 39.40
C SER A 118 21.34 75.83 38.68
N LYS A 119 22.14 76.63 37.99
CA LYS A 119 22.15 78.01 37.49
C LYS A 119 23.38 78.11 36.59
#